data_AF-A0A7C4C0J5-F1
#
_entry.id   AF-A0A7C4C0J5-F1
#
_cell.length_a   1.000
_cell.length_b   1.000
_cell.length_c   1.000
_cell.angle_alpha   90.00
_cell.angle_beta   90.00
_cell.angle_gamma   90.00
#
_symmetry.space_group_name_H-M   'P 1'
#
loop_
_entity.id
_entity.type
_entity.pdbx_description
1 polymer ?
#
loop_
_entity_poly.entity_id
_entity_poly.type
_entity_poly.pdbx_seq_one_letter_code
_entity_poly.pdbx_strand_id
1 'polypeptide(L)'
;MACFPQLLTGAAVQYPLVKRAIYRTIVNPAMDGSDWRVGDAAAARLEWDLQFEDLSDEEWDRLASFHSEMEGRLGEFTFLDPASNLLAFSEDLRRECWQKDPWLNLIDGVPDPLGRAGATRVVNSGGEPQWIQQLAAAPGWFHYCFSVYARSGSNCAVSLRISSGGQEAEVRLATGSQWRRLSRSGRLQSTEEWVRFGIRMEAGASVDLFGMQAEAQPAPSAYRRTGLRRGIYARARFEDEELLAVTRGPGRHSCRVRISAARVV
;
A
#
# COMPACT_ATOMS: atom_id res chain seq x y z
N MET A 1 -15.07 -6.54 6.56
CA MET A 1 -13.98 -5.59 6.88
C MET A 1 -14.40 -4.19 6.49
N ALA A 2 -14.61 -3.31 7.48
CA ALA A 2 -14.73 -1.88 7.26
C ALA A 2 -13.37 -1.33 6.80
N CYS A 3 -13.35 -0.49 5.76
CA CYS A 3 -12.13 0.09 5.22
C CYS A 3 -12.34 1.58 4.96
N PHE A 4 -11.38 2.42 5.38
CA PHE A 4 -11.48 3.87 5.25
C PHE A 4 -11.73 4.29 3.79
N PRO A 5 -12.78 5.06 3.48
CA PRO A 5 -13.24 5.24 2.10
C PRO A 5 -12.25 6.02 1.23
N GLN A 6 -12.30 5.77 -0.09
CA GLN A 6 -11.64 6.59 -1.09
C GLN A 6 -12.57 7.72 -1.58
N LEU A 7 -11.94 8.82 -2.02
CA LEU A 7 -12.56 9.85 -2.82
C LEU A 7 -13.05 9.29 -4.16
N LEU A 8 -13.94 10.00 -4.83
CA LEU A 8 -14.46 9.58 -6.14
C LEU A 8 -13.37 9.45 -7.20
N THR A 9 -12.30 10.23 -7.06
CA THR A 9 -11.09 10.16 -7.87
C THR A 9 -10.30 8.85 -7.69
N GLY A 10 -10.61 8.06 -6.66
CA GLY A 10 -9.86 6.87 -6.27
C GLY A 10 -8.65 7.16 -5.37
N ALA A 11 -8.41 8.42 -5.00
CA ALA A 11 -7.41 8.77 -4.00
C ALA A 11 -7.95 8.48 -2.58
N ALA A 12 -7.13 7.88 -1.71
CA ALA A 12 -7.50 7.68 -0.31
C ALA A 12 -7.40 8.96 0.54
N VAL A 13 -6.52 9.89 0.15
CA VAL A 13 -6.26 11.14 0.88
C VAL A 13 -5.88 12.26 -0.10
N GLN A 14 -5.99 13.52 0.34
CA GLN A 14 -5.43 14.68 -0.36
C GLN A 14 -4.10 15.12 0.29
N TYR A 15 -3.28 15.84 -0.46
CA TYR A 15 -2.11 16.53 0.10
C TYR A 15 -2.57 17.82 0.80
N PRO A 16 -2.02 18.17 1.97
CA PRO A 16 -0.94 17.48 2.69
C PRO A 16 -1.41 16.28 3.52
N LEU A 17 -0.61 15.21 3.49
CA LEU A 17 -0.69 14.08 4.42
C LEU A 17 0.45 14.16 5.43
N VAL A 18 0.13 14.18 6.73
CA VAL A 18 1.16 14.12 7.78
C VAL A 18 1.08 12.78 8.50
N LYS A 19 2.17 12.01 8.43
CA LYS A 19 2.33 10.74 9.17
C LYS A 19 3.35 10.91 10.28
N ARG A 20 2.97 10.59 11.52
CA ARG A 20 3.82 10.71 12.72
C ARG A 20 3.93 9.38 13.44
N ALA A 21 5.12 9.09 13.96
CA ALA A 21 5.31 8.03 14.93
C ALA A 21 5.30 8.65 16.32
N ILE A 22 4.40 8.17 17.17
CA ILE A 22 4.23 8.62 18.54
C ILE A 22 4.74 7.53 19.46
N TYR A 23 5.57 7.91 20.42
CA TYR A 23 6.10 7.03 21.44
C TYR A 23 5.80 7.62 22.81
N ARG A 24 5.48 6.75 23.77
CA ARG A 24 5.43 7.13 25.17
C ARG A 24 6.80 6.89 25.79
N THR A 25 7.30 7.86 26.53
CA THR A 25 8.52 7.73 27.33
C THR A 25 8.15 7.94 28.78
N ILE A 26 8.49 6.97 29.63
CA ILE A 26 8.33 7.06 31.07
C ILE A 26 9.55 7.80 31.60
N VAL A 27 9.32 8.88 32.35
CA VAL A 27 10.37 9.71 32.94
C VAL A 27 10.24 9.66 34.45
N ASN A 28 11.27 9.15 35.12
CA ASN A 28 11.36 9.09 36.57
C ASN A 28 12.41 10.11 37.05
N PRO A 29 11.99 11.29 37.53
CA PRO A 29 12.91 12.25 38.11
C PRO A 29 13.40 11.76 39.49
N ALA A 30 14.68 11.91 39.75
CA ALA A 30 15.30 11.62 41.04
C ALA A 30 15.45 12.90 41.87
N MET A 31 15.59 12.74 43.19
CA MET A 31 15.72 13.85 44.14
C MET A 31 17.03 14.63 43.97
N ASP A 32 18.03 14.07 43.28
CA ASP A 32 19.31 14.70 42.96
C ASP A 32 19.28 15.53 41.66
N GLY A 33 18.12 15.62 41.01
CA GLY A 33 17.94 16.35 39.76
C GLY A 33 18.26 15.55 38.50
N SER A 34 18.67 14.29 38.62
CA SER A 34 18.80 13.38 37.47
C SER A 34 17.43 12.83 37.05
N ASP A 35 17.32 12.33 35.80
CA ASP A 35 16.13 11.61 35.35
C ASP A 35 16.48 10.29 34.66
N TRP A 36 15.64 9.28 34.90
CA TRP A 36 15.70 8.00 34.20
C TRP A 36 14.58 7.96 33.17
N ARG A 37 14.95 7.76 31.89
CA ARG A 37 14.00 7.73 30.77
C ARG A 37 13.95 6.35 30.15
N VAL A 38 12.77 5.77 30.08
CA VAL A 38 12.55 4.45 29.46
C VAL A 38 11.45 4.56 28.41
N GLY A 39 11.76 4.10 27.19
CA GLY A 39 10.78 4.04 26.11
C GLY A 39 9.77 2.93 26.34
N ASP A 40 8.48 3.25 26.20
CA ASP A 40 7.40 2.27 26.24
C ASP A 40 7.04 1.86 24.81
N ALA A 41 7.65 0.75 24.37
CA ALA A 41 7.42 0.20 23.03
C ALA A 41 5.98 -0.28 22.81
N ALA A 42 5.28 -0.69 23.87
CA ALA A 42 3.89 -1.18 23.78
C ALA A 42 2.91 -0.04 23.48
N ALA A 43 3.26 1.19 23.82
CA ALA A 43 2.48 2.40 23.53
C ALA A 43 2.85 3.07 22.19
N ALA A 44 3.73 2.46 21.40
CA ALA A 44 4.10 3.04 20.11
C ALA A 44 2.91 3.00 19.14
N ARG A 45 2.55 4.16 18.58
CA ARG A 45 1.49 4.29 17.58
C ARG A 45 1.91 5.12 16.39
N LEU A 46 1.23 4.92 15.27
CA LEU A 46 1.28 5.80 14.13
C LEU A 46 0.02 6.66 14.11
N GLU A 47 0.19 7.91 13.75
CA GLU A 47 -0.91 8.85 13.52
C GLU A 47 -0.81 9.41 12.11
N TRP A 48 -1.95 9.50 11.46
CA TRP A 48 -2.14 10.20 10.20
C TRP A 48 -3.08 11.37 10.44
N ASP A 49 -2.68 12.53 9.92
CA ASP A 49 -3.49 13.73 9.90
C ASP A 49 -3.79 14.06 8.44
N LEU A 50 -5.07 13.91 8.09
CA LEU A 50 -5.60 14.01 6.75
C LEU A 50 -6.36 15.33 6.64
N GLN A 51 -6.01 16.14 5.65
CA GLN A 51 -6.74 17.35 5.32
C GLN A 51 -7.51 17.10 4.03
N PHE A 52 -8.81 17.36 4.08
CA PHE A 52 -9.68 17.31 2.93
C PHE A 52 -10.25 18.70 2.66
N GLU A 53 -10.13 19.12 1.42
CA GLU A 53 -10.62 20.38 0.88
C GLU A 53 -11.48 20.10 -0.35
N ASP A 54 -12.49 20.93 -0.55
CA ASP A 54 -13.42 20.86 -1.70
C ASP A 54 -14.04 19.47 -1.94
N LEU A 55 -14.40 18.76 -0.86
CA LEU A 55 -15.19 17.53 -0.95
C LEU A 55 -16.57 17.83 -1.51
N SER A 56 -17.02 16.97 -2.43
CA SER A 56 -18.41 16.98 -2.89
C SER A 56 -19.37 16.53 -1.78
N ASP A 57 -20.68 16.77 -1.96
CA ASP A 57 -21.69 16.25 -1.04
C ASP A 57 -21.59 14.72 -0.89
N GLU A 58 -21.39 14.00 -2.00
CA GLU A 58 -21.28 12.53 -1.98
C GLU A 58 -20.02 12.06 -1.22
N GLU A 59 -18.88 12.74 -1.38
CA GLU A 59 -17.64 12.38 -0.69
C GLU A 59 -17.74 12.69 0.81
N TRP A 60 -18.32 13.83 1.16
CA TRP A 60 -18.58 14.20 2.54
C TRP A 60 -19.55 13.22 3.21
N ASP A 61 -20.68 12.92 2.59
CA ASP A 61 -21.68 12.00 3.13
C ASP A 61 -21.07 10.61 3.35
N ARG A 62 -20.27 10.11 2.40
CA ARG A 62 -19.57 8.82 2.56
C ARG A 62 -18.64 8.82 3.76
N LEU A 63 -17.88 9.90 3.97
CA LEU A 63 -16.95 10.02 5.09
C LEU A 63 -17.69 10.16 6.43
N ALA A 64 -18.75 10.96 6.47
CA ALA A 64 -19.56 11.17 7.67
C ALA A 64 -20.34 9.91 8.07
N SER A 65 -20.96 9.21 7.11
CA SER A 65 -21.59 7.91 7.36
C SER A 65 -20.58 6.90 7.88
N PHE A 66 -19.40 6.80 7.26
CA PHE A 66 -18.36 5.89 7.72
C PHE A 66 -17.87 6.22 9.14
N HIS A 67 -17.68 7.50 9.48
CA HIS A 67 -17.31 7.91 10.85
C HIS A 67 -18.40 7.56 11.86
N SER A 68 -19.68 7.77 11.51
CA SER A 68 -20.81 7.37 12.34
C SER A 68 -20.92 5.85 12.51
N GLU A 69 -20.68 5.07 11.46
CA GLU A 69 -20.64 3.60 11.52
C GLU A 69 -19.55 3.08 12.45
N MET A 70 -18.42 3.81 12.54
CA MET A 70 -17.33 3.51 13.46
C MET A 70 -17.56 4.05 14.88
N GLU A 71 -18.71 4.67 15.16
CA GLU A 71 -19.03 5.26 16.46
C GLU A 71 -17.91 6.17 16.97
N GLY A 72 -17.41 7.05 16.10
CA GLY A 72 -16.29 7.94 16.42
C GLY A 72 -15.00 7.17 16.67
N ARG A 73 -14.47 7.24 17.90
CA ARG A 73 -13.16 6.64 18.25
C ARG A 73 -13.25 5.15 18.62
N LEU A 74 -14.46 4.63 18.80
CA LEU A 74 -14.70 3.30 19.36
C LEU A 74 -14.49 2.16 18.34
N GLY A 75 -14.87 2.37 17.08
CA GLY A 75 -14.78 1.38 16.02
C GLY A 75 -13.36 1.20 15.47
N GLU A 76 -13.05 -0.02 15.02
CA GLU A 76 -11.83 -0.32 14.29
C GLU A 76 -12.13 -0.52 12.80
N PHE A 77 -11.23 -0.03 11.96
CA PHE A 77 -11.29 -0.24 10.52
C PHE A 77 -9.90 -0.49 9.93
N THR A 78 -9.90 -0.96 8.68
CA THR A 78 -8.67 -1.06 7.90
C THR A 78 -8.34 0.28 7.26
N PHE A 79 -7.17 0.81 7.57
CA PHE A 79 -6.59 1.95 6.87
C PHE A 79 -5.49 1.48 5.93
N LEU A 80 -5.65 1.73 4.64
CA LEU A 80 -4.61 1.54 3.63
C LEU A 80 -3.85 2.85 3.48
N ASP A 81 -2.61 2.89 3.95
CA ASP A 81 -1.79 4.10 3.92
C ASP A 81 -1.33 4.41 2.48
N PRO A 82 -1.82 5.49 1.85
CA PRO A 82 -1.49 5.81 0.47
C PRO A 82 -0.03 6.26 0.29
N ALA A 83 0.67 6.60 1.37
CA ALA A 83 2.10 6.91 1.35
C ALA A 83 2.99 5.70 1.67
N SER A 84 2.43 4.49 1.78
CA SER A 84 3.17 3.25 2.03
C SER A 84 2.86 2.20 0.97
N ASN A 85 3.81 1.30 0.74
CA ASN A 85 3.60 0.15 -0.13
C ASN A 85 2.80 -0.93 0.63
N LEU A 86 1.73 -1.44 0.01
CA LEU A 86 0.85 -2.46 0.58
C LEU A 86 1.46 -3.86 0.57
N LEU A 87 2.51 -4.09 -0.23
CA LEU A 87 3.19 -5.38 -0.33
C LEU A 87 4.26 -5.52 0.74
N ALA A 88 4.43 -6.72 1.29
CA ALA A 88 5.55 -7.08 2.16
C ALA A 88 6.76 -7.51 1.33
N PHE A 89 7.96 -7.27 1.86
CA PHE A 89 9.23 -7.71 1.27
C PHE A 89 9.35 -7.40 -0.24
N SER A 90 9.15 -6.14 -0.62
CA SER A 90 9.05 -5.68 -2.02
C SER A 90 10.27 -5.95 -2.90
N GLU A 91 11.42 -6.26 -2.31
CA GLU A 91 12.70 -6.53 -3.00
C GLU A 91 13.16 -7.99 -2.82
N ASP A 92 12.49 -8.80 -1.99
CA ASP A 92 12.90 -10.16 -1.67
C ASP A 92 11.79 -11.15 -2.08
N LEU A 93 11.83 -11.57 -3.33
CA LEU A 93 10.84 -12.46 -3.94
C LEU A 93 10.90 -13.90 -3.40
N ARG A 94 11.91 -14.25 -2.59
CA ARG A 94 12.03 -15.59 -1.99
C ARG A 94 11.13 -15.77 -0.78
N ARG A 95 10.69 -14.67 -0.15
CA ARG A 95 9.81 -14.71 1.03
C ARG A 95 8.50 -15.43 0.73
N GLU A 96 7.96 -16.09 1.76
CA GLU A 96 6.75 -16.91 1.68
C GLU A 96 5.49 -16.11 1.33
N CYS A 97 5.48 -14.79 1.57
CA CYS A 97 4.39 -13.92 1.13
C CYS A 97 4.26 -13.83 -0.40
N TRP A 98 5.30 -14.21 -1.15
CA TRP A 98 5.28 -14.30 -2.60
C TRP A 98 4.94 -15.72 -3.05
N GLN A 99 3.72 -15.88 -3.55
CA GLN A 99 3.29 -17.08 -4.27
C GLN A 99 3.94 -17.08 -5.64
N LYS A 100 4.61 -18.18 -5.99
CA LYS A 100 5.39 -18.32 -7.21
C LYS A 100 5.04 -19.64 -7.85
N ASP A 101 4.86 -19.63 -9.17
CA ASP A 101 4.71 -20.88 -9.89
C ASP A 101 6.05 -21.65 -9.94
N PRO A 102 6.02 -22.99 -10.06
CA PRO A 102 7.18 -23.83 -9.78
C PRO A 102 8.38 -23.66 -10.73
N TRP A 103 8.18 -23.16 -11.95
CA TRP A 103 9.22 -23.08 -12.97
C TRP A 103 9.94 -21.72 -13.04
N LEU A 104 9.84 -20.95 -11.96
CA LEU A 104 10.52 -19.66 -11.82
C LEU A 104 11.83 -19.80 -11.04
N ASN A 105 12.95 -19.57 -11.72
CA ASN A 105 14.26 -19.49 -11.09
C ASN A 105 14.57 -18.04 -10.68
N LEU A 106 14.96 -17.83 -9.43
CA LEU A 106 15.25 -16.52 -8.85
C LEU A 106 16.75 -16.34 -8.56
N ILE A 107 17.37 -15.38 -9.24
CA ILE A 107 18.78 -15.03 -9.10
C ILE A 107 18.88 -13.61 -8.53
N ASP A 108 19.30 -13.50 -7.27
CA ASP A 108 19.46 -12.20 -6.59
C ASP A 108 20.82 -11.53 -6.89
N GLY A 109 21.01 -10.33 -6.36
CA GLY A 109 22.27 -9.59 -6.49
C GLY A 109 22.42 -8.88 -7.82
N VAL A 110 21.32 -8.68 -8.55
CA VAL A 110 21.30 -7.97 -9.83
C VAL A 110 21.35 -6.46 -9.56
N PRO A 111 22.11 -5.68 -10.35
CA PRO A 111 22.13 -4.22 -10.23
C PRO A 111 20.74 -3.62 -10.44
N ASP A 112 20.23 -2.89 -9.46
CA ASP A 112 18.92 -2.25 -9.45
C ASP A 112 18.96 -0.82 -10.02
N PRO A 113 17.79 -0.19 -10.30
CA PRO A 113 17.71 1.17 -10.81
C PRO A 113 18.28 2.25 -9.87
N LEU A 114 18.50 1.93 -8.59
CA LEU A 114 19.03 2.83 -7.57
C LEU A 114 20.55 2.70 -7.41
N GLY A 115 21.20 1.88 -8.24
CA GLY A 115 22.64 1.65 -8.22
C GLY A 115 23.12 0.69 -7.13
N ARG A 116 22.21 -0.08 -6.51
CA ARG A 116 22.56 -1.15 -5.55
C ARG A 116 22.34 -2.52 -6.19
N ALA A 117 22.48 -3.60 -5.41
CA ALA A 117 22.30 -4.97 -5.87
C ALA A 117 20.99 -5.59 -5.35
N GLY A 118 19.89 -4.81 -5.33
CA GLY A 118 18.60 -5.21 -4.77
C GLY A 118 17.61 -5.80 -5.76
N ALA A 119 17.98 -5.97 -7.04
CA ALA A 119 17.10 -6.57 -8.04
C ALA A 119 17.24 -8.11 -8.07
N THR A 120 16.17 -8.77 -8.50
CA THR A 120 16.12 -10.22 -8.73
C THR A 120 15.90 -10.47 -10.21
N ARG A 121 16.78 -11.25 -10.83
CA ARG A 121 16.53 -11.84 -12.14
C ARG A 121 15.63 -13.04 -11.98
N VAL A 122 14.53 -13.02 -12.71
CA VAL A 122 13.57 -14.11 -12.80
C VAL A 122 13.71 -14.76 -14.15
N VAL A 123 13.80 -16.09 -14.19
CA VAL A 123 13.83 -16.88 -15.41
C VAL A 123 12.68 -17.87 -15.37
N ASN A 124 11.76 -17.78 -16.34
CA ASN A 124 10.76 -18.80 -16.55
C ASN A 124 11.36 -19.93 -17.40
N SER A 125 11.69 -21.05 -16.77
CA SER A 125 12.20 -22.25 -17.46
C SER A 125 11.11 -23.23 -17.89
N GLY A 126 9.84 -22.90 -17.64
CA GLY A 126 8.68 -23.71 -18.02
C GLY A 126 8.26 -23.48 -19.46
N GLY A 127 7.42 -24.40 -19.97
CA GLY A 127 6.78 -24.28 -21.30
C GLY A 127 5.55 -23.38 -21.33
N GLU A 128 5.08 -22.93 -20.18
CA GLU A 128 3.87 -22.10 -20.02
C GLU A 128 4.19 -20.79 -19.29
N PRO A 129 3.31 -19.76 -19.40
CA PRO A 129 3.43 -18.57 -18.57
C PRO A 129 3.43 -18.90 -17.07
N GLN A 130 4.17 -18.13 -16.28
CA GLN A 130 4.32 -18.33 -14.85
C GLN A 130 4.13 -17.00 -14.09
N TRP A 131 3.62 -17.08 -12.87
CA TRP A 131 3.29 -15.94 -12.03
C TRP A 131 4.18 -15.81 -10.79
N ILE A 132 4.45 -14.55 -10.42
CA ILE A 132 4.86 -14.15 -9.06
C ILE A 132 3.78 -13.21 -8.54
N GLN A 133 3.18 -13.55 -7.40
CA GLN A 133 2.05 -12.79 -6.85
C GLN A 133 2.10 -12.70 -5.33
N GLN A 134 1.49 -11.67 -4.77
CA GLN A 134 1.28 -11.52 -3.33
C GLN A 134 -0.17 -11.14 -3.05
N LEU A 135 -0.73 -11.75 -2.02
CA LEU A 135 -2.06 -11.47 -1.50
C LEU A 135 -1.97 -10.35 -0.45
N ALA A 136 -2.85 -9.37 -0.53
CA ALA A 136 -2.98 -8.27 0.42
C ALA A 136 -4.39 -8.26 1.03
N ALA A 137 -4.47 -8.09 2.36
CA ALA A 137 -5.73 -7.89 3.08
C ALA A 137 -6.26 -6.48 2.81
N ALA A 138 -6.99 -6.34 1.71
CA ALA A 138 -7.47 -5.08 1.18
C ALA A 138 -8.73 -5.36 0.33
N PRO A 139 -9.72 -4.45 0.30
CA PRO A 139 -10.97 -4.65 -0.43
C PRO A 139 -10.79 -4.64 -1.96
N GLY A 140 -11.47 -5.53 -2.66
CA GLY A 140 -11.43 -5.62 -4.13
C GLY A 140 -11.94 -4.38 -4.87
N TRP A 141 -12.87 -3.64 -4.27
CA TRP A 141 -13.54 -2.48 -4.86
C TRP A 141 -12.75 -1.17 -4.81
N PHE A 142 -11.57 -1.18 -4.20
CA PHE A 142 -10.68 -0.01 -4.18
C PHE A 142 -10.02 0.22 -5.54
N HIS A 143 -9.67 1.48 -5.80
CA HIS A 143 -8.75 1.83 -6.87
C HIS A 143 -7.31 1.62 -6.38
N TYR A 144 -6.58 0.76 -7.08
CA TYR A 144 -5.19 0.48 -6.80
C TYR A 144 -4.28 0.86 -7.97
N CYS A 145 -3.02 1.12 -7.65
CA CYS A 145 -1.93 1.11 -8.61
C CYS A 145 -0.89 0.07 -8.19
N PHE A 146 -0.64 -0.90 -9.07
CA PHE A 146 0.45 -1.87 -8.95
C PHE A 146 1.57 -1.52 -9.91
N SER A 147 2.80 -1.50 -9.42
CA SER A 147 3.98 -1.11 -10.20
C SER A 147 5.22 -1.93 -9.84
N VAL A 148 6.14 -2.02 -10.79
CA VAL A 148 7.41 -2.72 -10.65
C VAL A 148 8.42 -2.13 -11.62
N TYR A 149 9.69 -2.04 -11.23
CA TYR A 149 10.75 -1.77 -12.18
C TYR A 149 11.13 -3.06 -12.88
N ALA A 150 11.21 -3.03 -14.21
CA ALA A 150 11.59 -4.18 -15.01
C ALA A 150 12.57 -3.77 -16.10
N ARG A 151 13.49 -4.68 -16.43
CA ARG A 151 14.28 -4.66 -17.66
C ARG A 151 14.55 -6.09 -18.14
N SER A 152 14.89 -6.23 -19.40
CA SER A 152 15.35 -7.50 -19.96
C SER A 152 16.43 -7.25 -21.01
N GLY A 153 17.42 -8.16 -21.05
CA GLY A 153 18.45 -8.14 -22.10
C GLY A 153 17.91 -8.55 -23.48
N SER A 154 16.71 -9.15 -23.55
CA SER A 154 16.02 -9.50 -24.78
C SER A 154 14.70 -8.74 -24.88
N ASN A 155 14.13 -8.65 -26.09
CA ASN A 155 12.80 -8.08 -26.27
C ASN A 155 11.76 -9.07 -25.73
N CYS A 156 11.24 -8.82 -24.53
CA CYS A 156 10.21 -9.65 -23.91
C CYS A 156 9.13 -8.76 -23.28
N ALA A 157 8.01 -9.36 -22.89
CA ALA A 157 6.91 -8.67 -22.24
C ALA A 157 6.53 -9.38 -20.94
N VAL A 158 6.01 -8.60 -20.00
CA VAL A 158 5.43 -9.08 -18.75
C VAL A 158 4.00 -8.59 -18.64
N SER A 159 3.14 -9.34 -17.97
CA SER A 159 1.80 -8.86 -17.63
C SER A 159 1.73 -8.45 -16.17
N LEU A 160 1.11 -7.31 -15.88
CA LEU A 160 0.78 -6.91 -14.50
C LEU A 160 -0.71 -7.13 -14.26
N ARG A 161 -1.07 -7.76 -13.14
CA ARG A 161 -2.44 -8.10 -12.78
C ARG A 161 -2.81 -7.65 -11.38
N ILE A 162 -4.04 -7.17 -11.25
CA ILE A 162 -4.77 -6.97 -10.00
C ILE A 162 -5.99 -7.90 -10.07
N SER A 163 -6.19 -8.78 -9.10
CA SER A 163 -7.36 -9.67 -9.07
C SER A 163 -7.96 -9.85 -7.68
N SER A 164 -9.28 -10.06 -7.63
CA SER A 164 -10.07 -10.18 -6.40
C SER A 164 -11.41 -10.84 -6.73
N GLY A 165 -11.85 -11.84 -5.96
CA GLY A 165 -13.18 -12.45 -6.12
C GLY A 165 -13.56 -12.89 -7.54
N GLY A 166 -12.62 -13.52 -8.26
CA GLY A 166 -12.82 -13.94 -9.66
C GLY A 166 -12.77 -12.81 -10.69
N GLN A 167 -12.74 -11.54 -10.27
CA GLN A 167 -12.49 -10.40 -11.15
C GLN A 167 -10.99 -10.20 -11.33
N GLU A 168 -10.58 -9.84 -12.54
CA GLU A 168 -9.19 -9.51 -12.83
C GLU A 168 -9.04 -8.36 -13.81
N ALA A 169 -7.97 -7.61 -13.61
CA ALA A 169 -7.53 -6.56 -14.50
C ALA A 169 -6.05 -6.78 -14.82
N GLU A 170 -5.76 -7.12 -16.07
CA GLU A 170 -4.41 -7.41 -16.56
C GLU A 170 -3.99 -6.39 -17.62
N VAL A 171 -2.70 -6.06 -17.70
CA VAL A 171 -2.09 -5.35 -18.82
C VAL A 171 -0.76 -5.97 -19.19
N ARG A 172 -0.55 -6.22 -20.49
CA ARG A 172 0.73 -6.68 -21.03
C ARG A 172 1.61 -5.49 -21.39
N LEU A 173 2.84 -5.48 -20.90
CA LEU A 173 3.78 -4.38 -21.06
C LEU A 173 5.12 -4.91 -21.57
N ALA A 174 5.63 -4.30 -22.64
CA ALA A 174 6.97 -4.60 -23.13
C ALA A 174 8.02 -4.22 -22.09
N THR A 175 9.10 -4.99 -22.04
CA THR A 175 10.33 -4.65 -21.33
C THR A 175 11.37 -4.17 -22.35
N GLY A 176 12.43 -3.52 -21.87
CA GLY A 176 13.57 -3.15 -22.70
C GLY A 176 14.87 -3.35 -21.93
N SER A 177 16.00 -3.04 -22.57
CA SER A 177 17.34 -3.18 -21.96
C SER A 177 17.58 -2.21 -20.80
N GLN A 178 16.83 -1.12 -20.75
CA GLN A 178 16.89 -0.13 -19.68
C GLN A 178 15.82 -0.38 -18.62
N TRP A 179 16.14 -0.04 -17.38
CA TRP A 179 15.18 -0.04 -16.29
C TRP A 179 14.02 0.91 -16.59
N ARG A 180 12.80 0.37 -16.59
CA ARG A 180 11.58 1.16 -16.70
C ARG A 180 10.60 0.75 -15.60
N ARG A 181 9.91 1.73 -15.03
CA ARG A 181 8.78 1.44 -14.15
C ARG A 181 7.56 1.09 -14.99
N LEU A 182 7.08 -0.12 -14.81
CA LEU A 182 5.84 -0.63 -15.37
C LEU A 182 4.73 -0.49 -14.32
N SER A 183 3.51 -0.14 -14.74
CA SER A 183 2.39 0.00 -13.80
C SER A 183 1.05 -0.33 -14.42
N ARG A 184 0.13 -0.84 -13.59
CA ARG A 184 -1.29 -1.01 -13.86
C ARG A 184 -2.07 -0.30 -12.77
N SER A 185 -3.00 0.54 -13.17
CA SER A 185 -3.94 1.22 -12.29
C SER A 185 -5.36 0.77 -12.60
N GLY A 186 -6.20 0.54 -11.60
CA GLY A 186 -7.60 0.18 -11.84
C GLY A 186 -8.38 -0.18 -10.59
N ARG A 187 -9.69 -0.32 -10.78
CA ARG A 187 -10.67 -0.77 -9.79
C ARG A 187 -11.29 -2.08 -10.27
N LEU A 188 -11.56 -3.01 -9.36
CA LEU A 188 -12.32 -4.22 -9.65
C LEU A 188 -13.75 -4.08 -9.11
N GLN A 189 -14.68 -4.82 -9.68
CA GLN A 189 -16.05 -4.93 -9.16
C GLN A 189 -16.14 -6.13 -8.23
N SER A 190 -15.45 -6.06 -7.09
CA SER A 190 -15.34 -7.18 -6.14
C SER A 190 -15.55 -6.71 -4.71
N THR A 191 -16.41 -7.41 -3.96
CA THR A 191 -16.66 -7.18 -2.53
C THR A 191 -15.75 -7.98 -1.62
N GLU A 192 -14.84 -8.79 -2.18
CA GLU A 192 -13.89 -9.57 -1.40
C GLU A 192 -12.91 -8.67 -0.65
N GLU A 193 -12.35 -9.21 0.43
CA GLU A 193 -11.46 -8.50 1.35
C GLU A 193 -9.97 -8.84 1.12
N TRP A 194 -9.69 -9.42 -0.05
CA TRP A 194 -8.37 -9.85 -0.45
C TRP A 194 -8.10 -9.50 -1.92
N VAL A 195 -7.04 -8.74 -2.15
CA VAL A 195 -6.56 -8.41 -3.50
C VAL A 195 -5.22 -9.08 -3.75
N ARG A 196 -5.09 -9.70 -4.92
CA ARG A 196 -3.85 -10.28 -5.41
C ARG A 196 -3.21 -9.36 -6.43
N PHE A 197 -1.94 -9.03 -6.18
CA PHE A 197 -1.09 -8.29 -7.12
C PHE A 197 -0.06 -9.23 -7.68
N GLY A 198 0.14 -9.23 -8.99
CA GLY A 198 1.11 -10.15 -9.58
C GLY A 198 1.64 -9.77 -10.93
N ILE A 199 2.79 -10.34 -11.25
CA ILE A 199 3.46 -10.25 -12.54
C ILE A 199 3.47 -11.63 -13.20
N ARG A 200 3.13 -11.69 -14.48
CA ARG A 200 3.24 -12.89 -15.33
C ARG A 200 4.43 -12.75 -16.26
N MET A 201 5.15 -13.84 -16.43
CA MET A 201 6.25 -13.97 -17.39
C MET A 201 5.91 -15.06 -18.39
N GLU A 202 6.11 -14.78 -19.67
CA GLU A 202 5.92 -15.76 -20.74
C GLU A 202 6.95 -16.90 -20.64
N ALA A 203 6.68 -18.03 -21.27
CA ALA A 203 7.60 -19.17 -21.33
C ALA A 203 8.97 -18.75 -21.89
N GLY A 204 10.05 -19.21 -21.24
CA GLY A 204 11.42 -18.88 -21.64
C GLY A 204 11.86 -17.44 -21.36
N ALA A 205 11.01 -16.57 -20.77
CA ALA A 205 11.37 -15.19 -20.51
C ALA A 205 12.39 -15.07 -19.37
N SER A 206 13.33 -14.12 -19.52
CA SER A 206 14.25 -13.70 -18.46
C SER A 206 14.14 -12.19 -18.25
N VAL A 207 13.79 -11.78 -17.03
CA VAL A 207 13.50 -10.38 -16.68
C VAL A 207 14.13 -10.06 -15.34
N ASP A 208 14.82 -8.93 -15.26
CA ASP A 208 15.26 -8.36 -13.98
C ASP A 208 14.11 -7.53 -13.40
N LEU A 209 13.72 -7.83 -12.17
CA LEU A 209 12.63 -7.16 -11.45
C LEU A 209 13.16 -6.46 -10.21
N PHE A 210 12.61 -5.29 -9.90
CA PHE A 210 12.93 -4.54 -8.71
C PHE A 210 11.71 -3.78 -8.16
N GLY A 211 11.59 -3.78 -6.83
CA GLY A 211 10.71 -2.87 -6.10
C GLY A 211 9.22 -3.01 -6.44
N MET A 212 8.65 -4.20 -6.26
CA MET A 212 7.21 -4.40 -6.44
C MET A 212 6.43 -3.56 -5.42
N GLN A 213 5.50 -2.75 -5.92
CA GLN A 213 4.76 -1.79 -5.11
C GLN A 213 3.29 -1.76 -5.50
N ALA A 214 2.41 -1.96 -4.52
CA ALA A 214 0.98 -1.72 -4.65
C ALA A 214 0.57 -0.58 -3.72
N GLU A 215 -0.30 0.30 -4.18
CA GLU A 215 -0.75 1.50 -3.47
C GLU A 215 -2.26 1.70 -3.66
N ALA A 216 -2.96 2.18 -2.63
CA ALA A 216 -4.40 2.49 -2.66
C ALA A 216 -4.67 3.87 -3.28
N GLN A 217 -4.15 4.09 -4.48
CA GLN A 217 -4.31 5.34 -5.23
C GLN A 217 -4.20 5.10 -6.75
N PRO A 218 -4.65 6.04 -7.60
CA PRO A 218 -4.72 5.83 -9.04
C PRO A 218 -3.37 5.85 -9.77
N ALA A 219 -2.30 6.35 -9.15
CA ALA A 219 -1.01 6.52 -9.80
C ALA A 219 0.13 6.04 -8.91
N PRO A 220 1.23 5.53 -9.48
CA PRO A 220 2.35 5.06 -8.68
C PRO A 220 3.13 6.25 -8.13
N SER A 221 3.38 6.30 -6.81
CA SER A 221 4.25 7.31 -6.22
C SER A 221 5.69 6.81 -6.12
N ALA A 222 6.65 7.60 -5.63
CA ALA A 222 8.05 7.16 -5.49
C ALA A 222 8.16 5.78 -4.81
N TYR A 223 9.16 5.00 -5.23
CA TYR A 223 9.33 3.65 -4.69
C TYR A 223 9.67 3.67 -3.20
N ARG A 224 9.02 2.80 -2.43
CA ARG A 224 9.26 2.61 -0.99
C ARG A 224 9.47 1.13 -0.68
N ARG A 225 10.67 0.83 -0.19
CA ARG A 225 11.03 -0.50 0.28
C ARG A 225 10.21 -0.90 1.48
N THR A 226 9.71 -2.14 1.46
CA THR A 226 9.03 -2.78 2.59
C THR A 226 9.72 -4.06 3.00
N GLY A 227 9.67 -4.35 4.30
CA GLY A 227 10.02 -5.65 4.88
C GLY A 227 8.74 -6.28 5.45
N LEU A 228 8.75 -6.63 6.73
CA LEU A 228 7.55 -7.07 7.45
C LEU A 228 6.47 -5.98 7.54
N ARG A 229 6.88 -4.73 7.71
CA ARG A 229 5.97 -3.58 7.76
C ARG A 229 5.53 -3.17 6.37
N ARG A 230 4.21 -3.04 6.20
CA ARG A 230 3.52 -2.65 4.98
C ARG A 230 2.42 -1.62 5.30
N GLY A 231 1.88 -0.98 4.28
CA GLY A 231 0.86 0.07 4.40
C GLY A 231 -0.55 -0.41 4.72
N ILE A 232 -0.74 -1.56 5.38
CA ILE A 232 -2.06 -2.11 5.72
C ILE A 232 -2.21 -2.11 7.24
N TYR A 233 -3.14 -1.31 7.76
CA TYR A 233 -3.40 -1.15 9.18
C TYR A 233 -4.82 -1.61 9.51
N ALA A 234 -4.97 -2.91 9.81
CA ALA A 234 -6.28 -3.55 9.98
C ALA A 234 -7.08 -3.11 11.23
N ARG A 235 -6.39 -2.47 12.19
CA ARG A 235 -6.96 -2.01 13.47
C ARG A 235 -6.71 -0.52 13.67
N ALA A 236 -6.95 0.25 12.62
CA ALA A 236 -6.90 1.71 12.69
C ALA A 236 -8.19 2.24 13.33
N ARG A 237 -8.12 3.44 13.91
CA ARG A 237 -9.22 4.10 14.62
C ARG A 237 -9.20 5.59 14.32
N PHE A 238 -10.34 6.26 14.44
CA PHE A 238 -10.35 7.72 14.50
C PHE A 238 -9.79 8.19 15.85
N GLU A 239 -9.12 9.35 15.84
CA GLU A 239 -8.68 10.02 17.07
C GLU A 239 -9.69 11.04 17.59
N ASP A 240 -10.72 11.36 16.79
CA ASP A 240 -11.75 12.37 17.08
C ASP A 240 -13.13 11.72 17.23
N GLU A 241 -13.85 12.07 18.31
CA GLU A 241 -15.21 11.57 18.57
C GLU A 241 -16.24 12.19 17.62
N GLU A 242 -15.97 13.41 17.15
CA GLU A 242 -16.84 14.13 16.24
C GLU A 242 -16.07 14.46 14.97
N LEU A 243 -16.71 14.24 13.82
CA LEU A 243 -16.18 14.67 12.53
C LEU A 243 -16.75 16.04 12.18
N LEU A 244 -15.91 17.07 12.29
CA LEU A 244 -16.29 18.45 11.96
C LEU A 244 -15.96 18.78 10.51
N ALA A 245 -16.93 19.37 9.81
CA ALA A 245 -16.74 19.95 8.48
C ALA A 245 -17.12 21.44 8.44
N VAL A 246 -16.46 22.15 7.54
CA VAL A 246 -16.78 23.52 7.16
C VAL A 246 -17.30 23.48 5.73
N THR A 247 -18.56 23.84 5.53
CA THR A 247 -19.16 24.04 4.20
C THR A 247 -18.77 25.43 3.68
N ARG A 248 -17.96 25.48 2.63
CA ARG A 248 -17.47 26.74 2.01
C ARG A 248 -18.39 27.25 0.90
N GLY A 249 -19.33 26.42 0.47
CA GLY A 249 -20.34 26.71 -0.54
C GLY A 249 -21.14 25.44 -0.86
N PRO A 250 -22.17 25.52 -1.73
CA PRO A 250 -22.92 24.35 -2.15
C PRO A 250 -22.00 23.28 -2.75
N GLY A 251 -22.08 22.04 -2.24
CA GLY A 251 -21.26 20.92 -2.70
C GLY A 251 -19.76 21.04 -2.42
N ARG A 252 -19.36 21.86 -1.44
CA ARG A 252 -17.94 22.11 -1.11
C ARG A 252 -17.71 22.07 0.38
N HIS A 253 -17.19 20.95 0.84
CA HIS A 253 -16.87 20.73 2.25
C HIS A 253 -15.37 20.60 2.47
N SER A 254 -14.90 21.09 3.61
CA SER A 254 -13.54 20.85 4.08
C SER A 254 -13.57 20.25 5.46
N CYS A 255 -12.76 19.23 5.71
CA CYS A 255 -12.68 18.59 7.02
C CYS A 255 -11.25 18.10 7.30
N ARG A 256 -10.99 17.82 8.57
CA ARG A 256 -9.74 17.24 9.03
C ARG A 256 -10.04 15.92 9.72
N VAL A 257 -9.34 14.87 9.33
CA VAL A 257 -9.50 13.53 9.87
C VAL A 257 -8.19 13.08 10.47
N ARG A 258 -8.22 12.65 11.73
CA ARG A 258 -7.07 12.04 12.40
C ARG A 258 -7.32 10.56 12.60
N ILE A 259 -6.37 9.75 12.15
CA ILE A 259 -6.40 8.29 12.25
C ILE A 259 -5.20 7.85 13.05
N SER A 260 -5.35 6.86 13.91
CA SER A 260 -4.22 6.19 14.54
C SER A 260 -4.28 4.68 14.37
N ALA A 261 -3.12 4.04 14.47
CA ALA A 261 -2.99 2.60 14.53
C ALA A 261 -1.79 2.22 15.40
N ALA A 262 -1.87 1.05 16.05
CA ALA A 262 -0.74 0.51 16.78
C ALA A 262 0.46 0.32 15.83
N ARG A 263 1.64 0.69 16.30
CA ARG A 263 2.87 0.42 15.56
C ARG A 263 3.32 -0.98 15.93
N VAL A 264 3.02 -1.96 15.08
CA VAL A 264 3.54 -3.32 15.25
C VAL A 264 5.07 -3.26 15.18
N VAL A 265 5.72 -3.63 16.30
CA VAL A 265 7.19 -3.60 16.45
C VAL A 265 7.81 -4.69 15.61
#